data_AF-A0A1M4XXG7-F1
#
_entry.id   AF-A0A1M4XXG7-F1
#
_cell.length_a   1.000
_cell.length_b   1.000
_cell.length_c   1.000
_cell.angle_alpha   90.00
_cell.angle_beta   90.00
_cell.angle_gamma   90.00
#
_symmetry.space_group_name_H-M   'P 1'
#
loop_
_entity.id
_entity.type
_entity.pdbx_description
1 polymer ?
#
loop_
_entity_poly.entity_id
_entity_poly.type
_entity_poly.pdbx_seq_one_letter_code
_entity_poly.pdbx_strand_id
1 'polypeptide(L)'
;MASKAEASTPGNPAPQQGTAPKVNKVTVDDIKASLKAGFSDFLARPVMSGFFGLFYALFGILFVWALVWLGAVWMVIPAAVGFPLVAPFAAAGLYEMSRRMQKGEDFGWRDILAVMANQRKREMGWMAFVTLFICWVWFYQFRTVMVIVLQHSSFSDLQGFLHTVFFTPEGWIFLAIGTCVGAFLSAVLFSVTVVAMPLLLDREVDFITAMLTSLRVVRENPVVMLGWAAIIVVTMLLSLVPAFVGLIFTLPILGHTTWHLYQRAVQPVDG
;
A
#
# COMPACT_ATOMS: atom_id res chain seq x y z
N MET A 1 -2.48 -60.76 40.01
CA MET A 1 -2.58 -60.60 38.54
C MET A 1 -3.09 -59.19 38.27
N ALA A 2 -2.20 -58.28 37.89
CA ALA A 2 -2.53 -56.86 37.67
C ALA A 2 -3.05 -56.66 36.24
N SER A 3 -4.23 -56.06 36.12
CA SER A 3 -4.83 -55.64 34.84
C SER A 3 -4.11 -54.41 34.32
N LYS A 4 -3.60 -54.50 33.09
CA LYS A 4 -2.83 -53.47 32.39
C LYS A 4 -3.82 -52.51 31.72
N ALA A 5 -4.06 -51.36 32.34
CA ALA A 5 -4.85 -50.30 31.75
C ALA A 5 -4.06 -49.60 30.63
N GLU A 6 -4.66 -49.52 29.45
CA GLU A 6 -4.17 -48.81 28.28
C GLU A 6 -4.06 -47.30 28.57
N ALA A 7 -2.85 -46.75 28.41
CA ALA A 7 -2.63 -45.32 28.39
C ALA A 7 -3.03 -44.77 27.01
N SER A 8 -4.13 -44.04 26.94
CA SER A 8 -4.51 -43.24 25.79
C SER A 8 -3.66 -41.97 25.75
N THR A 9 -2.86 -41.82 24.70
CA THR A 9 -2.09 -40.61 24.41
C THR A 9 -3.05 -39.45 24.15
N PRO A 10 -2.93 -38.28 24.81
CA PRO A 10 -3.74 -37.11 24.50
C PRO A 10 -3.41 -36.65 23.08
N GLY A 11 -4.41 -36.66 22.19
CA GLY A 11 -4.30 -36.10 20.86
C GLY A 11 -3.92 -34.62 20.94
N ASN A 12 -2.77 -34.28 20.37
CA ASN A 12 -2.33 -32.91 20.20
C ASN A 12 -3.40 -32.18 19.36
N PRO A 13 -3.99 -31.06 19.80
CA PRO A 13 -4.92 -30.32 18.96
C PRO A 13 -4.17 -29.85 17.72
N ALA A 14 -4.64 -30.26 16.55
CA ALA A 14 -4.17 -29.69 15.29
C ALA A 14 -4.36 -28.16 15.33
N PRO A 15 -3.41 -27.36 14.80
CA PRO A 15 -3.57 -25.92 14.76
C PRO A 15 -4.89 -25.59 14.05
N GLN A 16 -5.76 -24.87 14.76
CA GLN A 16 -7.02 -24.37 14.20
C GLN A 16 -6.66 -23.47 13.02
N GLN A 17 -6.80 -24.00 11.80
CA GLN A 17 -6.76 -23.21 10.59
C GLN A 17 -7.96 -22.26 10.66
N GLY A 18 -7.72 -21.02 11.12
CA GLY A 18 -8.74 -20.00 11.24
C GLY A 18 -9.49 -19.89 9.92
N THR A 19 -10.81 -20.00 9.96
CA THR A 19 -11.68 -19.93 8.79
C THR A 19 -11.33 -18.70 7.96
N ALA A 20 -10.91 -18.91 6.71
CA ALA A 20 -10.48 -17.82 5.83
C ALA A 20 -11.58 -16.74 5.75
N PRO A 21 -11.26 -15.44 5.86
CA PRO A 21 -12.26 -14.37 5.84
C PRO A 21 -13.13 -14.45 4.58
N LYS A 22 -14.45 -14.38 4.77
CA LYS A 22 -15.40 -14.40 3.64
C LYS A 22 -15.36 -13.07 2.89
N VAL A 23 -15.30 -13.18 1.56
CA VAL A 23 -15.27 -12.03 0.64
C VAL A 23 -16.70 -11.70 0.20
N ASN A 24 -17.00 -10.40 0.21
CA ASN A 24 -18.28 -9.87 -0.26
C ASN A 24 -18.16 -9.37 -1.71
N LYS A 25 -19.31 -9.28 -2.38
CA LYS A 25 -19.41 -8.54 -3.63
C LYS A 25 -19.38 -7.04 -3.35
N VAL A 26 -18.51 -6.32 -4.05
CA VAL A 26 -18.32 -4.88 -3.92
C VAL A 26 -18.88 -4.20 -5.16
N THR A 27 -19.61 -3.11 -4.95
CA THR A 27 -20.25 -2.31 -6.00
C THR A 27 -19.58 -0.96 -6.16
N VAL A 28 -19.90 -0.23 -7.23
CA VAL A 28 -19.41 1.15 -7.42
C VAL A 28 -19.91 2.09 -6.32
N ASP A 29 -21.11 1.83 -5.79
CA ASP A 29 -21.66 2.64 -4.71
C ASP A 29 -20.93 2.42 -3.37
N ASP A 30 -20.32 1.25 -3.17
CA ASP A 30 -19.43 1.01 -2.03
C ASP A 30 -18.16 1.86 -2.10
N ILE A 31 -17.61 2.09 -3.30
CA ILE A 31 -16.47 3.02 -3.47
C ILE A 31 -16.91 4.44 -3.10
N LYS A 32 -18.05 4.92 -3.60
CA LYS A 32 -18.56 6.26 -3.29
C LYS A 32 -18.83 6.43 -1.81
N ALA A 33 -19.46 5.44 -1.18
CA ALA A 33 -19.74 5.44 0.25
C ALA A 33 -18.44 5.45 1.07
N SER A 34 -17.44 4.67 0.66
CA SER A 34 -16.13 4.62 1.31
C SER A 34 -15.33 5.92 1.12
N LEU A 35 -15.44 6.57 -0.04
CA LEU A 35 -14.85 7.88 -0.30
C LEU A 35 -15.48 8.95 0.60
N LYS A 36 -16.82 8.99 0.66
CA LYS A 36 -17.55 9.90 1.54
C LYS A 36 -17.18 9.69 3.01
N ALA A 37 -17.09 8.44 3.45
CA ALA A 37 -16.71 8.10 4.82
C ALA A 37 -15.25 8.47 5.11
N GLY A 38 -14.32 8.18 4.20
CA GLY A 38 -12.91 8.56 4.36
C GLY A 38 -12.68 10.07 4.38
N PHE A 39 -13.46 10.83 3.59
CA PHE A 39 -13.46 12.28 3.65
C PHE A 39 -14.04 12.82 4.97
N SER A 40 -15.12 12.21 5.47
CA SER A 40 -15.69 12.53 6.78
C SER A 40 -14.69 12.27 7.91
N ASP A 41 -13.95 11.16 7.85
CA ASP A 41 -12.93 10.83 8.85
C ASP A 41 -11.80 11.86 8.86
N PHE A 42 -11.34 12.27 7.67
CA PHE A 42 -10.36 13.34 7.54
C PHE A 42 -10.85 14.65 8.16
N LEU A 43 -12.10 15.06 7.88
CA LEU A 43 -12.67 16.31 8.42
C LEU A 43 -12.89 16.26 9.94
N ALA A 44 -13.12 15.09 10.52
CA ALA A 44 -13.27 14.94 11.96
C ALA A 44 -11.93 15.10 12.71
N ARG A 45 -10.81 14.67 12.10
CA ARG A 45 -9.46 14.73 12.70
C ARG A 45 -8.41 15.32 11.72
N PRO A 46 -8.61 16.53 11.17
CA PRO A 46 -7.83 17.03 10.04
C PRO A 46 -6.35 17.24 10.36
N VAL A 47 -6.02 17.66 11.58
CA VAL A 47 -4.64 17.88 12.01
C VAL A 47 -3.88 16.56 12.15
N MET A 48 -4.52 15.54 12.75
CA MET A 48 -3.88 14.24 12.98
C MET A 48 -3.73 13.46 11.68
N SER A 49 -4.77 13.44 10.84
CA SER A 49 -4.71 12.80 9.53
C SER A 49 -3.78 13.55 8.57
N GLY A 50 -3.86 14.88 8.53
CA GLY A 50 -3.01 15.72 7.69
C GLY A 50 -1.51 15.62 8.00
N PHE A 51 -1.14 15.30 9.25
CA PHE A 51 0.27 15.06 9.63
C PHE A 51 0.92 13.94 8.81
N PHE A 52 0.21 12.85 8.54
CA PHE A 52 0.74 11.76 7.72
C PHE A 52 1.02 12.23 6.29
N GLY A 53 0.08 12.97 5.70
CA GLY A 53 0.27 13.54 4.36
C GLY A 53 1.38 14.58 4.32
N LEU A 54 1.48 15.43 5.35
CA LEU A 54 2.54 16.43 5.51
C LEU A 54 3.92 15.80 5.60
N PHE A 55 4.05 14.70 6.35
CA PHE A 55 5.32 13.96 6.44
C PHE A 55 5.80 13.52 5.05
N TYR A 56 4.91 12.98 4.22
CA TYR A 56 5.27 12.57 2.85
C TYR A 56 5.52 13.75 1.91
N ALA A 57 4.75 14.84 2.04
CA ALA A 57 4.97 16.05 1.25
C ALA A 57 6.35 16.67 1.56
N LEU A 58 6.69 16.82 2.84
CA LEU A 58 8.00 17.32 3.27
C LEU A 58 9.12 16.38 2.84
N PHE A 59 8.94 15.06 3.00
CA PHE A 59 9.91 14.08 2.52
C PHE A 59 10.16 14.24 1.01
N GLY A 60 9.11 14.33 0.19
CA GLY A 60 9.23 14.52 -1.25
C GLY A 60 9.94 15.81 -1.64
N ILE A 61 9.58 16.93 -1.00
CA ILE A 61 10.19 18.25 -1.25
C ILE A 61 11.68 18.25 -0.85
N LEU A 62 12.00 17.80 0.36
CA LEU A 62 13.38 17.71 0.85
C LEU A 62 14.21 16.76 0.00
N PHE A 63 13.59 15.68 -0.47
CA PHE A 63 14.23 14.70 -1.33
C PHE A 63 14.60 15.31 -2.69
N VAL A 64 13.65 15.96 -3.37
CA VAL A 64 13.92 16.66 -4.65
C VAL A 64 14.97 17.76 -4.45
N TRP A 65 14.86 18.55 -3.38
CA TRP A 65 15.84 19.59 -3.04
C TRP A 65 17.24 19.01 -2.85
N ALA A 66 17.37 17.87 -2.14
CA ALA A 66 18.65 17.20 -1.95
C ALA A 66 19.23 16.67 -3.27
N LEU A 67 18.39 16.10 -4.15
CA LEU A 67 18.82 15.64 -5.48
C LEU A 67 19.42 16.77 -6.31
N VAL A 68 18.77 17.93 -6.31
CA VAL A 68 19.19 19.10 -7.09
C VAL A 68 20.42 19.77 -6.49
N TRP A 69 20.45 20.00 -5.17
CA TRP A 69 21.55 20.70 -4.52
C TRP A 69 22.83 19.85 -4.52
N LEU A 70 22.74 18.57 -4.15
CA LEU A 70 23.91 17.70 -4.01
C LEU A 70 24.38 17.11 -5.35
N GLY A 71 23.64 17.33 -6.44
CA GLY A 71 23.87 16.65 -7.72
C GLY A 71 23.75 15.12 -7.62
N ALA A 72 23.14 14.62 -6.55
CA ALA A 72 23.21 13.23 -6.13
C ALA A 72 21.99 12.45 -6.65
N VAL A 73 21.79 12.40 -7.97
CA VAL A 73 20.66 11.69 -8.62
C VAL A 73 20.56 10.23 -8.16
N TRP A 74 21.70 9.63 -7.79
CA TRP A 74 21.78 8.27 -7.23
C TRP A 74 21.01 8.09 -5.91
N MET A 75 20.67 9.16 -5.18
CA MET A 75 19.85 9.09 -3.95
C MET A 75 18.41 8.62 -4.21
N VAL A 76 17.97 8.57 -5.48
CA VAL A 76 16.71 7.91 -5.87
C VAL A 76 16.70 6.44 -5.45
N ILE A 77 17.86 5.77 -5.47
CA ILE A 77 17.99 4.35 -5.11
C ILE A 77 17.65 4.11 -3.62
N PRO A 78 18.32 4.75 -2.64
CA PRO A 78 17.97 4.56 -1.23
C PRO A 78 16.55 5.04 -0.89
N ALA A 79 16.05 6.11 -1.51
CA ALA A 79 14.66 6.54 -1.30
C ALA A 79 13.65 5.49 -1.79
N ALA A 80 13.92 4.91 -2.96
CA ALA A 80 13.12 3.83 -3.53
C ALA A 80 13.08 2.56 -2.66
N VAL A 81 14.19 2.25 -1.98
CA VAL A 81 14.28 1.11 -1.05
C VAL A 81 13.62 1.43 0.29
N GLY A 82 13.79 2.67 0.79
CA GLY A 82 13.28 3.08 2.09
C GLY A 82 11.76 3.30 2.12
N PHE A 83 11.18 3.82 1.04
CA PHE A 83 9.76 4.18 1.02
C PHE A 83 8.81 2.97 1.25
N PRO A 84 8.98 1.81 0.57
CA PRO A 84 8.17 0.61 0.82
C PRO A 84 8.22 0.09 2.25
N LEU A 85 9.31 0.36 2.98
CA LEU A 85 9.48 -0.06 4.37
C LEU A 85 8.70 0.80 5.36
N VAL A 86 8.40 2.05 5.00
CA VAL A 86 7.72 3.01 5.88
C VAL A 86 6.22 3.09 5.57
N ALA A 87 5.85 2.98 4.29
CA ALA A 87 4.48 3.18 3.81
C ALA A 87 3.40 2.34 4.54
N PRO A 88 3.58 1.01 4.76
CA PRO A 88 2.57 0.19 5.44
C PRO A 88 2.26 0.65 6.87
N PHE A 89 3.29 1.13 7.58
CA PHE A 89 3.13 1.61 8.96
C PHE A 89 2.40 2.96 9.02
N ALA A 90 2.70 3.86 8.09
CA ALA A 90 1.97 5.12 7.97
C ALA A 90 0.48 4.88 7.65
N ALA A 91 0.19 3.95 6.73
CA ALA A 91 -1.17 3.56 6.41
C ALA A 91 -1.90 2.95 7.63
N ALA A 92 -1.22 2.13 8.43
CA ALA A 92 -1.78 1.56 9.65
C ALA A 92 -2.24 2.62 10.66
N GLY A 93 -1.54 3.76 10.76
CA GLY A 93 -1.99 4.87 11.60
C GLY A 93 -3.33 5.46 11.14
N LEU A 94 -3.51 5.64 9.83
CA LEU A 94 -4.77 6.13 9.25
C LEU A 94 -5.92 5.13 9.43
N TYR A 95 -5.64 3.85 9.22
CA TYR A 95 -6.60 2.77 9.43
C TYR A 95 -7.04 2.66 10.90
N GLU A 96 -6.09 2.79 11.83
CA GLU A 96 -6.38 2.78 13.27
C GLU A 96 -7.30 3.93 13.67
N MET A 97 -7.06 5.12 13.14
CA MET A 97 -7.93 6.27 13.38
C MET A 97 -9.37 6.00 12.91
N SER A 98 -9.56 5.51 11.67
CA SER A 98 -10.90 5.15 11.18
C SER A 98 -11.54 4.05 12.01
N ARG A 99 -10.78 3.02 12.42
CA ARG A 99 -11.28 1.94 13.28
C ARG A 99 -11.83 2.46 14.60
N ARG A 100 -11.06 3.30 15.29
CA ARG A 100 -11.45 3.85 16.59
C ARG A 100 -12.63 4.80 16.48
N MET A 101 -12.64 5.64 15.43
CA MET A 101 -13.77 6.53 15.15
C MET A 101 -15.07 5.77 14.92
N GLN A 102 -15.04 4.67 14.16
CA GLN A 102 -16.23 3.83 13.95
C GLN A 102 -16.71 3.14 15.23
N LYS A 103 -15.80 2.79 16.14
CA LYS A 103 -16.15 2.21 17.45
C LYS A 103 -16.58 3.25 18.49
N GLY A 104 -16.50 4.54 18.17
CA GLY A 104 -16.76 5.63 19.13
C GLY A 104 -15.73 5.68 20.26
N GLU A 105 -14.52 5.14 20.04
CA GLU A 105 -13.45 5.15 21.02
C GLU A 105 -12.70 6.49 20.98
N ASP A 106 -12.40 7.06 22.16
CA ASP A 106 -11.50 8.21 22.26
C ASP A 106 -10.04 7.79 22.04
N PHE A 107 -9.29 8.63 21.34
CA PHE A 107 -7.85 8.41 21.11
C PHE A 107 -7.10 9.72 20.93
N GLY A 108 -5.81 9.68 21.27
CA GLY A 108 -4.85 10.73 21.03
C GLY A 108 -3.64 10.25 20.21
N TRP A 109 -2.65 11.13 20.08
CA TRP A 109 -1.41 10.86 19.33
C TRP A 109 -0.64 9.63 19.82
N ARG A 110 -0.58 9.44 21.15
CA ARG A 110 0.16 8.34 21.76
C ARG A 110 -0.43 6.99 21.36
N ASP A 111 -1.76 6.90 21.26
CA ASP A 111 -2.45 5.67 20.90
C ASP A 111 -2.13 5.25 19.47
N ILE A 112 -2.21 6.19 18.52
CA ILE A 112 -1.95 5.93 17.11
C ILE A 112 -0.47 5.59 16.87
N LEU A 113 0.45 6.36 17.44
CA LEU A 113 1.89 6.11 17.29
C LEU A 113 2.34 4.82 17.99
N ALA A 114 1.75 4.47 19.13
CA ALA A 114 2.01 3.21 19.81
C ALA A 114 1.55 2.01 18.96
N VAL A 115 0.38 2.10 18.33
CA VAL A 115 -0.08 1.06 17.39
C VAL A 115 0.90 0.91 16.23
N MET A 116 1.30 2.00 15.58
CA MET A 116 2.28 1.96 14.48
C MET A 116 3.60 1.31 14.91
N ALA A 117 4.11 1.65 16.09
CA ALA A 117 5.35 1.08 16.62
C ALA A 117 5.20 -0.42 16.93
N ASN A 118 4.06 -0.83 17.48
CA ASN A 118 3.77 -2.23 17.81
C ASN A 118 3.55 -3.08 16.56
N GLN A 119 3.02 -2.51 15.47
CA GLN A 119 2.84 -3.21 14.19
C GLN A 119 4.17 -3.70 13.60
N ARG A 120 5.31 -3.06 13.93
CA ARG A 120 6.64 -3.53 13.49
C ARG A 120 6.95 -4.95 13.95
N LYS A 121 6.40 -5.37 15.10
CA LYS A 121 6.60 -6.69 15.68
C LYS A 121 5.59 -7.74 15.19
N ARG A 122 4.64 -7.33 14.35
CA ARG A 122 3.56 -8.17 13.83
C ARG A 122 3.81 -8.46 12.34
N GLU A 123 2.87 -9.20 11.77
CA GLU A 123 2.78 -9.59 10.36
C GLU A 123 2.84 -8.40 9.37
N MET A 124 2.57 -7.18 9.83
CA MET A 124 2.71 -5.97 9.02
C MET A 124 4.17 -5.70 8.59
N GLY A 125 5.17 -6.17 9.37
CA GLY A 125 6.56 -6.15 8.96
C GLY A 125 6.84 -7.01 7.72
N TRP A 126 6.19 -8.17 7.61
CA TRP A 126 6.27 -9.03 6.42
C TRP A 126 5.62 -8.38 5.20
N MET A 127 4.53 -7.63 5.38
CA MET A 127 3.94 -6.84 4.28
C MET A 127 4.87 -5.73 3.77
N ALA A 128 5.65 -5.10 4.66
CA ALA A 128 6.69 -4.15 4.26
C ALA A 128 7.78 -4.83 3.42
N PHE A 129 8.18 -6.05 3.79
CA PHE A 129 9.11 -6.86 3.00
C PHE A 129 8.53 -7.27 1.63
N VAL A 130 7.27 -7.72 1.58
CA VAL A 130 6.58 -8.05 0.32
C VAL A 130 6.52 -6.83 -0.61
N THR A 131 6.15 -5.67 -0.06
CA THR A 131 6.09 -4.40 -0.82
C THR A 131 7.49 -4.04 -1.34
N LEU A 132 8.52 -4.13 -0.49
CA LEU A 132 9.90 -3.90 -0.89
C LEU A 132 10.34 -4.85 -2.01
N PHE A 133 10.02 -6.14 -1.92
CA PHE A 133 10.38 -7.14 -2.92
C PHE A 133 9.72 -6.84 -4.28
N ILE A 134 8.43 -6.49 -4.29
CA ILE A 134 7.74 -6.10 -5.52
C ILE A 134 8.34 -4.82 -6.11
N CYS A 135 8.65 -3.83 -5.28
CA CYS A 135 9.36 -2.62 -5.73
C CYS A 135 10.75 -2.96 -6.29
N TRP A 136 11.48 -3.89 -5.67
CA TRP A 136 12.78 -4.33 -6.18
C TRP A 136 12.66 -5.00 -7.57
N VAL A 137 11.67 -5.87 -7.77
CA VAL A 137 11.34 -6.42 -9.09
C VAL A 137 11.01 -5.30 -10.06
N TRP A 138 10.25 -4.29 -9.65
CA TRP A 138 9.93 -3.13 -10.47
C TRP A 138 11.17 -2.36 -10.95
N PHE A 139 12.14 -2.09 -10.07
CA PHE A 139 13.42 -1.48 -10.46
C PHE A 139 14.23 -2.35 -11.42
N TYR A 140 14.23 -3.66 -11.18
CA TYR A 140 14.88 -4.60 -12.09
C TYR A 140 14.24 -4.57 -13.47
N GLN A 141 12.92 -4.53 -13.56
CA GLN A 141 12.20 -4.40 -14.83
C GLN A 141 12.48 -3.05 -15.51
N PHE A 142 12.43 -1.95 -14.77
CA PHE A 142 12.78 -0.63 -15.28
C PHE A 142 14.17 -0.62 -15.92
N ARG A 143 15.19 -1.14 -15.22
CA ARG A 143 16.56 -1.26 -15.73
C ARG A 143 16.62 -2.16 -16.98
N THR A 144 15.90 -3.28 -16.97
CA THR A 144 15.87 -4.22 -18.09
C THR A 144 15.28 -3.58 -19.35
N VAL A 145 14.13 -2.92 -19.24
CA VAL A 145 13.48 -2.21 -20.36
C VAL A 145 14.37 -1.07 -20.86
N MET A 146 15.00 -0.33 -19.95
CA MET A 146 15.94 0.75 -20.30
C MET A 146 17.12 0.21 -21.11
N VAL A 147 17.77 -0.85 -20.64
CA VAL A 147 18.95 -1.44 -21.32
C VAL A 147 18.57 -2.01 -22.68
N ILE A 148 17.41 -2.67 -22.82
CA ILE A 148 17.03 -3.29 -24.10
C ILE A 148 16.60 -2.22 -25.12
N VAL A 149 15.77 -1.27 -24.72
CA VAL A 149 15.15 -0.31 -25.65
C VAL A 149 16.10 0.85 -25.97
N LEU A 150 16.82 1.36 -24.98
CA LEU A 150 17.71 2.52 -25.14
C LEU A 150 19.19 2.12 -25.32
N GLN A 151 19.47 0.88 -25.71
CA GLN A 151 20.84 0.33 -25.82
C GLN A 151 21.78 1.17 -26.71
N HIS A 152 21.23 1.78 -27.77
CA HIS A 152 21.97 2.59 -28.75
C HIS A 152 21.89 4.10 -28.45
N SER A 153 21.16 4.49 -27.41
CA SER A 153 21.04 5.89 -27.00
C SER A 153 22.22 6.27 -26.10
N SER A 154 22.92 7.33 -26.45
CA SER A 154 24.00 7.89 -25.61
C SER A 154 23.47 9.13 -24.88
N PHE A 155 23.31 9.02 -23.57
CA PHE A 155 23.08 10.16 -22.69
C PHE A 155 24.08 10.10 -21.53
N SER A 156 24.77 11.20 -21.28
CA SER A 156 25.82 11.27 -20.25
C SER A 156 25.34 11.88 -18.93
N ASP A 157 24.14 12.45 -18.92
CA ASP A 157 23.53 13.13 -17.79
C ASP A 157 21.99 12.98 -17.77
N LEU A 158 21.38 13.51 -16.72
CA LEU A 158 19.92 13.48 -16.56
C LEU A 158 19.19 14.28 -17.66
N GLN A 159 19.78 15.38 -18.12
CA GLN A 159 19.16 16.22 -19.16
C GLN A 159 19.11 15.49 -20.51
N GLY A 160 20.21 14.85 -20.92
CA GLY A 160 20.27 14.02 -22.12
C GLY A 160 19.34 12.81 -22.04
N PHE A 161 19.18 12.21 -20.85
CA PHE A 161 18.20 11.15 -20.63
C PHE A 161 16.77 11.63 -20.88
N LEU A 162 16.38 12.76 -20.28
CA LEU A 162 15.04 13.33 -20.48
C LEU A 162 14.80 13.71 -21.94
N HIS A 163 15.81 14.28 -22.62
CA HIS A 163 15.71 14.58 -24.04
C HIS A 163 15.45 13.31 -24.87
N THR A 164 16.21 12.24 -24.62
CA THR A 164 16.05 10.94 -25.29
C THR A 164 14.64 10.39 -25.06
N VAL A 165 14.20 10.33 -23.80
CA VAL A 165 12.92 9.72 -23.42
C VAL A 165 11.72 10.45 -24.00
N PHE A 166 11.73 11.79 -24.02
CA PHE A 166 10.57 12.57 -24.45
C PHE A 166 10.56 12.95 -25.93
N PHE A 167 11.73 13.02 -26.58
CA PHE A 167 11.83 13.57 -27.94
C PHE A 167 12.37 12.58 -28.98
N THR A 168 12.63 11.32 -28.63
CA THR A 168 13.03 10.29 -29.62
C THR A 168 12.02 9.15 -29.73
N PRO A 169 11.93 8.49 -30.91
CA PRO A 169 11.08 7.32 -31.09
C PRO A 169 11.40 6.17 -30.13
N GLU A 170 12.69 5.93 -29.86
CA GLU A 170 13.14 4.91 -28.91
C GLU A 170 12.67 5.26 -27.49
N GLY A 171 12.71 6.53 -27.12
CA GLY A 171 12.15 7.05 -25.87
C GLY A 171 10.66 6.77 -25.72
N TRP A 172 9.87 6.96 -26.77
CA TRP A 172 8.44 6.67 -26.74
C TRP A 172 8.13 5.18 -26.64
N ILE A 173 8.90 4.33 -27.33
CA ILE A 173 8.81 2.86 -27.17
C ILE A 173 9.15 2.47 -25.73
N PHE A 174 10.20 3.07 -25.16
CA PHE A 174 10.61 2.86 -23.77
C PHE A 174 9.48 3.25 -22.80
N LEU A 175 8.86 4.42 -23.00
CA LEU A 175 7.72 4.87 -22.18
C LEU A 175 6.50 3.95 -22.32
N ALA A 176 6.16 3.50 -23.52
CA ALA A 176 5.02 2.62 -23.76
C ALA A 176 5.21 1.27 -23.06
N ILE A 177 6.35 0.61 -23.30
CA ILE A 177 6.67 -0.70 -22.68
C ILE A 177 6.79 -0.53 -21.16
N GLY A 178 7.52 0.50 -20.71
CA GLY A 178 7.69 0.80 -19.29
C GLY A 178 6.37 1.04 -18.58
N THR A 179 5.43 1.75 -19.22
CA THR A 179 4.09 1.98 -18.68
C THR A 179 3.29 0.68 -18.57
N CYS A 180 3.32 -0.19 -19.59
CA CYS A 180 2.64 -1.48 -19.54
C CYS A 180 3.18 -2.39 -18.42
N VAL A 181 4.51 -2.50 -18.32
CA VAL A 181 5.17 -3.30 -17.27
C VAL A 181 4.89 -2.70 -15.89
N GLY A 182 4.99 -1.38 -15.76
CA GLY A 182 4.69 -0.66 -14.52
C GLY A 182 3.24 -0.81 -14.08
N ALA A 183 2.29 -0.72 -15.01
CA ALA A 183 0.86 -0.92 -14.75
C ALA A 183 0.58 -2.36 -14.29
N PHE A 184 1.18 -3.36 -14.93
CA PHE A 184 1.07 -4.75 -14.51
C PHE A 184 1.60 -4.98 -13.09
N LEU A 185 2.82 -4.51 -12.79
CA LEU A 185 3.40 -4.66 -11.45
C LEU A 185 2.63 -3.88 -10.39
N SER A 186 2.10 -2.69 -10.74
CA SER A 186 1.24 -1.92 -9.84
C SER A 186 -0.07 -2.64 -9.56
N ALA A 187 -0.67 -3.30 -10.56
CA ALA A 187 -1.86 -4.12 -10.38
C ALA A 187 -1.57 -5.34 -9.48
N VAL A 188 -0.41 -5.98 -9.62
CA VAL A 188 0.03 -7.07 -8.73
C VAL A 188 0.19 -6.55 -7.30
N LEU A 189 0.93 -5.46 -7.11
CA LEU A 189 1.15 -4.84 -5.80
C LEU A 189 -0.20 -4.48 -5.14
N PHE A 190 -1.06 -3.80 -5.87
CA PHE A 190 -2.39 -3.43 -5.41
C PHE A 190 -3.19 -4.67 -4.99
N SER A 191 -3.20 -5.71 -5.82
CA SER A 191 -3.98 -6.93 -5.57
C SER A 191 -3.56 -7.66 -4.31
N VAL A 192 -2.27 -7.66 -3.96
CA VAL A 192 -1.78 -8.33 -2.75
C VAL A 192 -1.84 -7.44 -1.50
N THR A 193 -1.94 -6.11 -1.63
CA THR A 193 -1.83 -5.19 -0.49
C THR A 193 -3.13 -4.51 -0.07
N VAL A 194 -4.04 -4.18 -1.01
CA VAL A 194 -5.17 -3.26 -0.79
C VAL A 194 -6.06 -3.64 0.39
N VAL A 195 -6.32 -4.94 0.57
CA VAL A 195 -7.11 -5.47 1.69
C VAL A 195 -6.22 -6.11 2.76
N ALA A 196 -5.03 -6.57 2.40
CA ALA A 196 -4.14 -7.27 3.33
C ALA A 196 -3.72 -6.38 4.51
N MET A 197 -3.33 -5.12 4.24
CA MET A 197 -2.87 -4.21 5.28
C MET A 197 -3.97 -3.86 6.32
N PRO A 198 -5.19 -3.42 5.94
CA PRO A 198 -6.24 -3.17 6.92
C PRO A 198 -6.69 -4.46 7.63
N LEU A 199 -6.71 -5.61 6.94
CA LEU A 199 -7.05 -6.90 7.55
C LEU A 199 -6.05 -7.31 8.67
N LEU A 200 -4.75 -7.12 8.45
CA LEU A 200 -3.72 -7.42 9.47
C LEU A 200 -3.77 -6.47 10.68
N LEU A 201 -4.24 -5.23 10.45
CA LEU A 201 -4.48 -4.30 11.55
C LEU A 201 -5.70 -4.72 12.37
N ASP A 202 -6.78 -5.07 11.67
CA ASP A 202 -8.08 -5.39 12.25
C ASP A 202 -8.10 -6.75 12.96
N ARG A 203 -7.40 -7.75 12.42
CA ARG A 203 -7.45 -9.15 12.86
C ARG A 203 -6.07 -9.74 13.10
N GLU A 204 -6.01 -10.76 13.94
CA GLU A 204 -4.81 -11.56 14.16
C GLU A 204 -4.75 -12.71 13.14
N VAL A 205 -4.42 -12.37 11.89
CA VAL A 205 -4.17 -13.35 10.81
C VAL A 205 -2.73 -13.24 10.32
N ASP A 206 -2.22 -14.32 9.72
CA ASP A 206 -0.89 -14.30 9.11
C ASP A 206 -0.89 -13.49 7.80
N PHE A 207 0.28 -12.96 7.43
CA PHE A 207 0.41 -12.13 6.22
C PHE A 207 0.03 -12.88 4.92
N ILE A 208 0.21 -14.20 4.86
CA ILE A 208 -0.12 -15.00 3.67
C ILE A 208 -1.63 -15.08 3.50
N THR A 209 -2.35 -15.42 4.56
CA THR A 209 -3.83 -15.38 4.58
C THR A 209 -4.34 -14.00 4.18
N ALA A 210 -3.75 -12.92 4.71
CA ALA A 210 -4.16 -11.57 4.36
C ALA A 210 -3.95 -11.24 2.87
N MET A 211 -2.80 -11.61 2.29
CA MET A 211 -2.54 -11.45 0.85
C MET A 211 -3.50 -12.28 -0.01
N LEU A 212 -3.76 -13.53 0.37
CA LEU A 212 -4.68 -14.42 -0.36
C LEU A 212 -6.12 -13.89 -0.31
N THR A 213 -6.56 -13.35 0.84
CA THR A 213 -7.85 -12.67 0.95
C THR A 213 -7.88 -11.43 0.05
N SER A 214 -6.82 -10.63 0.01
CA SER A 214 -6.73 -9.45 -0.86
C SER A 214 -6.83 -9.83 -2.35
N LEU A 215 -6.09 -10.85 -2.77
CA LEU A 215 -6.16 -11.40 -4.12
C LEU A 215 -7.58 -11.90 -4.45
N ARG A 216 -8.24 -12.56 -3.49
CA ARG A 216 -9.62 -13.04 -3.66
C ARG A 216 -10.59 -11.88 -3.84
N VAL A 217 -10.49 -10.82 -3.03
CA VAL A 217 -11.34 -9.62 -3.16
C VAL A 217 -11.19 -9.00 -4.56
N VAL A 218 -9.96 -8.83 -5.04
CA VAL A 218 -9.71 -8.24 -6.37
C VAL A 218 -10.19 -9.17 -7.49
N ARG A 219 -9.97 -10.48 -7.37
CA ARG A 219 -10.40 -11.46 -8.38
C ARG A 219 -11.91 -11.59 -8.47
N GLU A 220 -12.63 -11.50 -7.35
CA GLU A 220 -14.08 -11.61 -7.31
C GLU A 220 -14.80 -10.30 -7.69
N ASN A 221 -14.09 -9.16 -7.64
CA ASN A 221 -14.60 -7.82 -7.93
C ASN A 221 -13.67 -7.00 -8.85
N PRO A 222 -13.21 -7.51 -10.01
CA PRO A 222 -12.08 -6.94 -10.75
C PRO A 222 -12.36 -5.55 -11.30
N VAL A 223 -13.56 -5.33 -11.86
CA VAL A 223 -13.93 -4.02 -12.46
C VAL A 223 -13.95 -2.92 -11.41
N VAL A 224 -14.58 -3.20 -10.26
CA VAL A 224 -14.72 -2.23 -9.16
C VAL A 224 -13.36 -1.95 -8.52
N MET A 225 -12.57 -2.99 -8.26
CA MET A 225 -11.24 -2.83 -7.66
C MET A 225 -10.22 -2.16 -8.59
N LEU A 226 -10.28 -2.40 -9.91
CA LEU A 226 -9.49 -1.65 -10.89
C LEU A 226 -9.94 -0.18 -10.99
N GLY A 227 -11.25 0.09 -10.88
CA GLY A 227 -11.75 1.45 -10.77
C GLY A 227 -11.21 2.17 -9.53
N TRP A 228 -11.15 1.48 -8.39
CA TRP A 228 -10.52 2.00 -7.17
C TRP A 228 -9.02 2.26 -7.35
N ALA A 229 -8.29 1.32 -7.96
CA ALA A 229 -6.87 1.50 -8.27
C ALA A 229 -6.64 2.72 -9.19
N ALA A 230 -7.49 2.92 -10.19
CA ALA A 230 -7.42 4.07 -11.09
C ALA A 230 -7.66 5.40 -10.35
N ILE A 231 -8.62 5.45 -9.41
CA ILE A 231 -8.86 6.61 -8.56
C ILE A 231 -7.61 6.94 -7.74
N ILE A 232 -6.98 5.93 -7.11
CA ILE A 232 -5.73 6.12 -6.35
C ILE A 232 -4.64 6.69 -7.25
N VAL A 233 -4.41 6.10 -8.44
CA VAL A 233 -3.37 6.56 -9.36
C VAL A 233 -3.59 8.01 -9.79
N VAL A 234 -4.79 8.34 -10.26
CA VAL A 234 -5.11 9.69 -10.76
C VAL A 234 -4.99 10.72 -9.64
N THR A 235 -5.57 10.45 -8.47
CA THR A 235 -5.53 11.38 -7.33
C THR A 235 -4.11 11.56 -6.79
N MET A 236 -3.30 10.50 -6.75
CA MET A 236 -1.89 10.59 -6.39
C MET A 236 -1.12 11.43 -7.39
N LEU A 237 -1.24 11.18 -8.70
CA LEU A 237 -0.57 11.97 -9.73
C LEU A 237 -0.92 13.47 -9.65
N LEU A 238 -2.22 13.79 -9.50
CA LEU A 238 -2.67 15.17 -9.32
C LEU A 238 -2.10 15.82 -8.05
N SER A 239 -1.86 15.03 -7.01
CA SER A 239 -1.31 15.52 -5.73
C SER A 239 0.18 15.88 -5.80
N LEU A 240 0.91 15.32 -6.76
CA LEU A 240 2.32 15.62 -6.98
C LEU A 240 2.53 16.97 -7.69
N VAL A 241 1.58 17.38 -8.55
CA VAL A 241 1.66 18.61 -9.36
C VAL A 241 1.92 19.87 -8.52
N PRO A 242 1.18 20.15 -7.41
CA PRO A 242 1.46 21.31 -6.57
C PRO A 242 2.61 21.04 -5.60
N ALA A 243 3.77 20.61 -6.11
CA ALA A 243 4.96 20.30 -5.31
C ALA A 243 4.67 19.38 -4.11
N PHE A 244 3.98 18.25 -4.34
CA PHE A 244 3.57 17.28 -3.31
C PHE A 244 2.58 17.78 -2.25
N VAL A 245 2.18 19.05 -2.24
CA VAL A 245 1.27 19.62 -1.22
C VAL A 245 -0.10 18.93 -1.22
N GLY A 246 -0.54 18.42 -2.37
CA GLY A 246 -1.79 17.65 -2.46
C GLY A 246 -1.80 16.40 -1.57
N LEU A 247 -0.63 15.82 -1.28
CA LEU A 247 -0.48 14.63 -0.43
C LEU A 247 -0.93 14.87 1.01
N ILE A 248 -0.92 16.11 1.48
CA ILE A 248 -1.44 16.50 2.81
C ILE A 248 -2.91 16.08 2.96
N PHE A 249 -3.66 16.09 1.85
CA PHE A 249 -5.09 15.77 1.83
C PHE A 249 -5.33 14.38 1.27
N THR A 250 -4.74 14.04 0.12
CA THR A 250 -5.08 12.80 -0.58
C THR A 250 -4.62 11.56 0.14
N LEU A 251 -3.41 11.52 0.71
CA LEU A 251 -2.94 10.34 1.44
C LEU A 251 -3.85 9.98 2.63
N PRO A 252 -4.19 10.90 3.55
CA PRO A 252 -5.08 10.55 4.64
C PRO A 252 -6.47 10.15 4.15
N ILE A 253 -7.04 10.88 3.18
CA ILE A 253 -8.37 10.56 2.64
C ILE A 253 -8.38 9.15 2.04
N LEU A 254 -7.39 8.80 1.20
CA LEU A 254 -7.29 7.47 0.58
C LEU A 254 -7.05 6.37 1.62
N GLY A 255 -6.27 6.64 2.67
CA GLY A 255 -6.06 5.71 3.78
C GLY A 255 -7.36 5.41 4.52
N HIS A 256 -8.09 6.44 4.93
CA HIS A 256 -9.41 6.27 5.56
C HIS A 256 -10.40 5.55 4.62
N THR A 257 -10.46 5.95 3.35
CA THR A 257 -11.32 5.29 2.36
C THR A 257 -10.99 3.82 2.19
N THR A 258 -9.71 3.44 2.19
CA THR A 258 -9.29 2.04 2.06
C THR A 258 -9.76 1.21 3.24
N TRP A 259 -9.75 1.75 4.47
CA TRP A 259 -10.33 1.11 5.65
C TRP A 259 -11.83 0.83 5.47
N HIS A 260 -12.58 1.84 5.05
CA HIS A 260 -14.02 1.73 4.81
C HIS A 260 -14.37 0.76 3.67
N LEU A 261 -13.54 0.71 2.62
CA LEU A 261 -13.72 -0.22 1.51
C LEU A 261 -13.41 -1.66 1.95
N TYR A 262 -12.36 -1.85 2.75
CA TYR A 262 -12.00 -3.14 3.34
C TYR A 262 -13.18 -3.75 4.11
N GLN A 263 -13.81 -3.00 4.99
CA GLN A 263 -14.95 -3.50 5.79
C GLN A 263 -16.16 -3.87 4.96
N ARG A 264 -16.35 -3.24 3.80
CA ARG A 264 -17.41 -3.61 2.85
C ARG A 264 -17.03 -4.86 2.08
N ALA A 265 -15.76 -5.00 1.72
CA ALA A 265 -15.24 -6.10 0.93
C ALA A 265 -15.05 -7.42 1.70
N VAL A 266 -14.84 -7.36 3.01
CA VAL A 266 -14.60 -8.53 3.87
C VAL A 266 -15.65 -8.59 4.97
N GLN A 267 -16.30 -9.74 5.12
CA GLN A 267 -17.36 -9.91 6.11
C GLN A 267 -16.82 -9.62 7.54
N PRO A 268 -17.53 -8.82 8.36
CA PRO A 268 -17.21 -8.63 9.77
C PRO A 268 -17.10 -9.97 10.49
N VAL A 269 -16.23 -10.07 11.50
CA VAL A 269 -16.29 -11.21 12.42
C VAL A 269 -17.58 -11.03 13.21
N ASP A 270 -18.52 -11.97 13.09
CA ASP A 270 -19.69 -12.02 13.96
C ASP A 270 -19.16 -12.12 15.40
N GLY A 271 -19.43 -11.09 16.21
CA GLY A 271 -19.08 -11.04 17.63
C GLY A 271 -20.03 -11.86 18.48
#